data_AF-A0A9E1KDJ4-F1
#
_entry.id   AF-A0A9E1KDJ4-F1
#
_cell.length_a   1.000
_cell.length_b   1.000
_cell.length_c   1.000
_cell.angle_alpha   90.00
_cell.angle_beta   90.00
_cell.angle_gamma   90.00
#
_symmetry.space_group_name_H-M   'P 1'
#
loop_
_entity.id
_entity.type
_entity.pdbx_description
1 polymer ?
#
loop_
_entity_poly.entity_id
_entity_poly.type
_entity_poly.pdbx_seq_one_letter_code
_entity_poly.pdbx_strand_id
1 'polypeptide(L)'
;MKIKRTTANKIMGQASKQPDNCLLGILDSNERLINAFTLDEITQLLSDHSDSVLFFNQSTQASDIKDRIVYSDGQQHIEVFQDTEGVFGLRAYLQKGKIQTPITLELSG
;
A
#
# COMPACT_ATOMS: atom_id res chain seq x y z
N MET A 1 -8.35 -1.02 10.17
CA MET A 1 -8.53 -0.76 8.72
C MET A 1 -9.35 -1.88 8.13
N LYS A 2 -10.26 -1.58 7.21
CA LYS A 2 -11.11 -2.58 6.58
C LYS A 2 -11.07 -2.42 5.06
N ILE A 3 -10.83 -3.51 4.34
CA ILE A 3 -10.88 -3.57 2.87
C ILE A 3 -11.68 -4.80 2.44
N LYS A 4 -12.21 -4.85 1.22
CA LYS A 4 -12.82 -6.06 0.67
C LYS A 4 -11.77 -7.15 0.46
N ARG A 5 -12.15 -8.40 0.71
CA ARG A 5 -11.32 -9.56 0.41
C ARG A 5 -10.92 -9.61 -1.07
N THR A 6 -11.81 -9.20 -1.97
CA THR A 6 -11.52 -9.13 -3.41
C THR A 6 -10.42 -8.12 -3.73
N THR A 7 -10.37 -6.98 -3.03
CA THR A 7 -9.31 -5.98 -3.14
C THR A 7 -7.98 -6.54 -2.63
N ALA A 8 -7.97 -7.14 -1.44
CA ALA A 8 -6.79 -7.80 -0.88
C ALA A 8 -6.20 -8.84 -1.84
N ASN A 9 -7.05 -9.70 -2.40
CA ASN A 9 -6.63 -10.73 -3.36
C ASN A 9 -6.07 -10.12 -4.66
N LYS A 10 -6.59 -9.00 -5.13
CA LYS A 10 -6.06 -8.30 -6.31
C LYS A 10 -4.66 -7.75 -6.05
N ILE A 11 -4.45 -7.10 -4.89
CA ILE A 11 -3.14 -6.58 -4.49
C ILE A 11 -2.12 -7.71 -4.43
N MET A 12 -2.42 -8.76 -3.67
CA MET A 12 -1.52 -9.91 -3.51
C MET A 12 -1.28 -10.63 -4.85
N GLY A 13 -2.31 -10.77 -5.69
CA GLY A 13 -2.19 -11.38 -7.01
C GLY A 13 -1.41 -10.54 -8.02
N GLN A 14 -1.31 -9.23 -7.84
CA GLN A 14 -0.38 -8.39 -8.61
C GLN A 14 1.05 -8.59 -8.13
N ALA A 15 1.28 -8.56 -6.82
CA ALA A 15 2.60 -8.79 -6.23
C ALA A 15 3.17 -10.17 -6.59
N SER A 16 2.33 -11.21 -6.58
CA SER A 16 2.77 -12.57 -6.91
C SER A 16 3.19 -12.76 -8.37
N LYS A 17 2.68 -11.94 -9.29
CA LYS A 17 3.04 -11.99 -10.71
C LYS A 17 4.35 -11.26 -11.00
N GLN A 18 4.75 -10.35 -10.11
CA GLN A 18 5.86 -9.44 -10.33
C GLN A 18 6.56 -9.14 -8.98
N PRO A 19 7.18 -10.15 -8.35
CA PRO A 19 7.74 -10.00 -7.00
C PRO A 19 8.85 -8.95 -6.93
N ASP A 20 9.63 -8.82 -8.01
CA ASP A 20 10.79 -7.94 -8.07
C ASP A 20 10.50 -6.55 -8.65
N ASN A 21 9.30 -6.34 -9.23
CA ASN A 21 8.96 -5.05 -9.82
C ASN A 21 8.35 -4.11 -8.78
N CYS A 22 8.48 -2.80 -9.03
CA CYS A 22 7.78 -1.79 -8.25
C CYS A 22 6.27 -1.99 -8.33
N LEU A 23 5.67 -2.32 -7.18
CA LEU A 23 4.24 -2.26 -6.98
C LEU A 23 4.02 -1.21 -5.90
N LEU A 24 3.55 -0.03 -6.31
CA LEU A 24 3.22 1.12 -5.48
C LEU A 24 1.94 1.74 -6.02
N GLY A 25 1.12 2.33 -5.16
CA GLY A 25 -0.11 2.99 -5.61
C GLY A 25 -1.04 3.33 -4.46
N ILE A 26 -2.27 3.70 -4.79
CA ILE A 26 -3.31 3.96 -3.80
C ILE A 26 -4.55 3.08 -4.04
N LEU A 27 -5.30 2.85 -2.97
CA LEU A 27 -6.71 2.49 -3.01
C LEU A 27 -7.52 3.75 -2.77
N ASP A 28 -8.38 4.12 -3.72
CA ASP A 28 -9.34 5.21 -3.50
C ASP A 28 -10.46 4.78 -2.52
N SER A 29 -11.39 5.69 -2.23
CA SER A 29 -12.54 5.44 -1.36
C SER A 29 -13.50 4.35 -1.86
N ASN A 30 -13.40 3.96 -3.13
CA ASN A 30 -14.14 2.85 -3.73
C ASN A 30 -13.34 1.54 -3.77
N GLU A 31 -12.16 1.51 -3.15
CA GLU A 31 -11.17 0.44 -3.22
C GLU A 31 -10.70 0.12 -4.65
N ARG A 32 -10.66 1.14 -5.52
CA ARG A 32 -10.04 1.02 -6.84
C ARG A 32 -8.53 1.17 -6.68
N LEU A 33 -7.82 0.21 -7.27
CA LEU A 33 -6.36 0.22 -7.34
C LEU A 33 -5.90 1.20 -8.41
N ILE A 34 -5.09 2.17 -8.02
CA ILE A 34 -4.43 3.10 -8.92
C ILE A 34 -2.93 2.96 -8.70
N ASN A 35 -2.23 2.40 -9.68
CA ASN A 35 -0.79 2.18 -9.59
C ASN A 35 -0.03 3.48 -9.85
N ALA A 36 1.12 3.62 -9.20
CA ALA A 36 2.11 4.65 -9.41
C ALA A 36 3.50 4.03 -9.43
N PHE A 37 4.41 4.63 -10.18
CA PHE A 37 5.78 4.14 -10.36
C PHE A 37 6.82 5.21 -10.00
N THR A 38 6.37 6.42 -9.68
CA THR A 38 7.23 7.55 -9.31
C THR A 38 6.73 8.27 -8.05
N LEU A 39 7.61 9.04 -7.43
CA LEU A 39 7.27 9.88 -6.29
C LEU A 39 6.24 10.97 -6.66
N ASP A 40 6.34 11.55 -7.85
CA ASP A 40 5.45 12.63 -8.28
C ASP A 40 4.03 12.10 -8.51
N GLU A 41 3.90 10.95 -9.17
CA GLU A 41 2.61 10.28 -9.35
C GLU A 41 1.94 9.95 -8.02
N ILE A 42 2.67 9.38 -7.06
CA ILE A 42 2.07 9.02 -5.78
C ILE A 42 1.71 10.26 -4.95
N THR A 43 2.53 11.31 -5.01
CA THR A 43 2.25 12.57 -4.32
C THR A 43 0.99 13.23 -4.89
N GLN A 44 0.84 13.23 -6.21
CA GLN A 44 -0.36 13.73 -6.87
C GLN A 44 -1.60 12.92 -6.47
N LEU A 45 -1.50 11.59 -6.49
CA LEU A 45 -2.61 10.70 -6.11
C LEU A 45 -3.04 10.88 -4.64
N LEU A 46 -2.09 11.04 -3.72
CA LEU A 46 -2.40 11.32 -2.31
C LEU A 46 -3.05 12.70 -2.12
N SER A 47 -2.70 13.69 -2.95
CA SER A 47 -3.35 15.00 -2.96
C SER A 47 -4.77 14.94 -3.51
N ASP A 48 -4.99 14.19 -4.59
CA ASP A 48 -6.32 14.06 -5.23
C ASP A 48 -7.28 13.17 -4.43
N HIS A 49 -6.72 12.26 -3.62
CA HIS A 49 -7.48 11.31 -2.81
C HIS A 49 -6.97 11.32 -1.36
N SER A 50 -7.33 12.34 -0.60
CA SER A 50 -6.85 12.55 0.79
C SER A 50 -7.16 11.39 1.75
N ASP A 51 -8.24 10.64 1.50
CA ASP A 51 -8.65 9.48 2.30
C ASP A 51 -8.19 8.14 1.70
N SER A 52 -7.31 8.19 0.70
CA SER A 52 -6.81 6.98 0.05
C SER A 52 -5.87 6.19 0.96
N VAL A 53 -5.69 4.91 0.61
CA VAL A 53 -4.75 4.03 1.28
C VAL A 53 -3.58 3.77 0.34
N LEU A 54 -2.39 4.17 0.73
CA LEU A 54 -1.17 3.80 0.00
C LEU A 54 -0.96 2.28 0.09
N PHE A 55 -0.51 1.64 -0.99
CA PHE A 55 0.01 0.28 -0.91
C PHE A 55 1.36 0.18 -1.62
N PHE A 56 2.21 -0.72 -1.14
CA PHE A 56 3.49 -1.02 -1.77
C PHE A 56 3.97 -2.44 -1.49
N ASN A 57 4.80 -3.01 -2.37
CA ASN A 57 5.52 -4.27 -2.12
C ASN A 57 6.94 -4.03 -1.58
N GLN A 58 7.68 -5.13 -1.36
CA GLN A 58 9.04 -5.15 -0.83
C GLN A 58 10.15 -4.96 -1.88
N SER A 59 9.80 -4.54 -3.10
CA SER A 59 10.83 -4.23 -4.10
C SER A 59 11.71 -3.05 -3.66
N THR A 60 12.97 -3.05 -4.07
CA THR A 60 13.90 -1.95 -3.77
C THR A 60 13.36 -0.61 -4.26
N GLN A 61 12.84 -0.56 -5.48
CA GLN A 61 12.27 0.66 -6.05
C GLN A 61 11.06 1.18 -5.25
N ALA A 62 10.15 0.31 -4.85
CA ALA A 62 9.00 0.72 -4.04
C ALA A 62 9.44 1.25 -2.67
N SER A 63 10.43 0.61 -2.05
CA SER A 63 11.02 1.03 -0.78
C SER A 63 11.71 2.40 -0.88
N ASP A 64 12.50 2.62 -1.93
CA ASP A 64 13.18 3.90 -2.18
C ASP A 64 12.18 5.06 -2.37
N ILE A 65 11.06 4.80 -3.04
CA ILE A 65 10.00 5.80 -3.19
C ILE A 65 9.29 6.02 -1.85
N LYS A 66 8.92 4.94 -1.14
CA LYS A 66 8.23 4.97 0.16
C LYS A 66 8.94 5.87 1.17
N ASP A 67 10.27 5.79 1.25
CA ASP A 67 11.08 6.56 2.20
C ASP A 67 11.12 8.07 1.89
N ARG A 68 10.71 8.46 0.67
CA ARG A 68 10.66 9.85 0.21
C ARG A 68 9.25 10.45 0.24
N ILE A 69 8.22 9.63 0.48
CA ILE A 69 6.83 10.11 0.58
C ILE A 69 6.67 10.94 1.85
N VAL A 70 6.04 12.11 1.71
CA VAL A 70 5.60 12.92 2.85
C VAL A 70 4.21 12.44 3.26
N TYR A 71 4.13 11.72 4.38
CA TYR A 71 2.87 11.21 4.90
C TYR A 71 2.11 12.28 5.68
N SER A 72 0.80 12.38 5.42
CA SER A 72 -0.11 13.11 6.29
C SER A 72 -0.37 12.33 7.58
N ASP A 73 -0.65 13.05 8.68
CA ASP A 73 -1.14 12.40 9.89
C ASP A 73 -2.47 11.70 9.63
N GLY A 74 -2.59 10.46 10.10
CA GLY A 74 -3.74 9.60 9.82
C GLY A 74 -3.66 8.84 8.49
N GLN A 75 -2.63 9.08 7.66
CA GLN A 75 -2.44 8.34 6.42
C GLN A 75 -2.30 6.84 6.71
N GLN A 76 -3.14 6.04 6.06
CA GLN A 76 -3.08 4.58 6.15
C GLN A 76 -2.27 4.04 4.98
N HIS A 77 -1.52 2.97 5.23
CA HIS A 77 -0.87 2.24 4.15
C HIS A 77 -0.84 0.73 4.40
N ILE A 78 -0.75 0.00 3.30
CA ILE A 78 -0.67 -1.46 3.25
C ILE A 78 0.68 -1.86 2.64
N GLU A 79 1.45 -2.64 3.38
CA GLU A 79 2.65 -3.30 2.86
C GLU A 79 2.29 -4.72 2.43
N VAL A 80 2.59 -5.05 1.18
CA VAL A 80 2.56 -6.42 0.66
C VAL A 80 3.91 -7.05 0.96
N PHE A 81 3.91 -8.12 1.77
CA PHE A 81 5.13 -8.84 2.11
C PHE A 81 5.06 -10.28 1.61
N GLN A 82 6.22 -10.88 1.37
CA GLN A 82 6.35 -12.30 1.14
C GLN A 82 7.07 -12.91 2.34
N ASP A 83 6.50 -13.98 2.92
CA ASP A 83 7.16 -14.69 4.02
C ASP A 83 8.25 -15.64 3.52
N THR A 84 8.92 -16.32 4.45
CA THR A 84 10.01 -17.25 4.15
C THR A 84 9.56 -18.51 3.38
N GLU A 85 8.27 -18.81 3.38
CA GLU A 85 7.68 -19.92 2.62
C GLU A 85 7.20 -19.48 1.23
N GLY A 86 7.37 -18.19 0.91
CA GLY A 86 6.97 -17.61 -0.37
C GLY A 86 5.49 -17.19 -0.41
N VAL A 87 4.78 -17.21 0.72
CA VAL A 87 3.37 -16.83 0.81
C VAL A 87 3.25 -15.31 0.93
N PHE A 88 2.37 -14.72 0.12
CA PHE A 88 2.08 -13.29 0.16
C PHE A 88 1.08 -12.96 1.27
N GLY A 89 1.38 -11.91 2.01
CA GLY A 89 0.52 -11.35 3.04
C GLY A 89 0.45 -9.83 2.97
N LEU A 90 -0.47 -9.26 3.76
CA LEU A 90 -0.67 -7.82 3.87
C LEU A 90 -0.47 -7.37 5.32
N ARG A 91 0.21 -6.25 5.52
CA ARG A 91 0.31 -5.54 6.81
C ARG A 91 -0.24 -4.15 6.63
N ALA A 92 -0.98 -3.66 7.63
CA ALA A 92 -1.51 -2.31 7.61
C ALA A 92 -0.86 -1.46 8.71
N TYR A 93 -0.63 -0.20 8.38
CA TYR A 93 -0.05 0.77 9.31
C TYR A 93 -0.80 2.10 9.20
N LEU A 94 -0.74 2.86 10.29
CA LEU A 94 -1.27 4.21 10.41
C LEU A 94 -0.14 5.19 10.73
N GLN A 95 -0.05 6.28 9.99
CA GLN A 95 0.87 7.38 10.28
C GLN A 95 0.36 8.20 11.47
N LYS A 96 1.24 8.42 12.46
CA LYS A 96 1.04 9.34 13.58
C LYS A 96 2.30 10.17 13.80
N GLY A 97 2.30 11.43 13.36
CA GLY A 97 3.47 12.29 13.35
C GLY A 97 4.55 11.72 12.45
N LYS A 98 5.68 11.31 13.05
CA LYS A 98 6.79 10.64 12.35
C LYS A 98 6.80 9.11 12.53
N ILE A 99 5.80 8.55 13.20
CA ILE A 99 5.77 7.15 13.61
C ILE A 99 4.73 6.40 12.78
N GLN A 100 5.14 5.25 12.23
CA GLN A 100 4.24 4.28 11.61
C GLN A 100 3.82 3.25 12.67
N THR A 101 2.53 3.20 12.97
CA THR A 101 1.99 2.26 13.97
C THR A 101 1.25 1.12 13.26
N PRO A 102 1.59 -0.16 13.50
CA PRO A 102 0.82 -1.29 12.99
C PRO A 102 -0.64 -1.21 13.45
N ILE A 103 -1.57 -1.50 12.55
CA ILE A 103 -3.01 -1.55 12.85
C ILE A 103 -3.62 -2.85 12.32
N THR A 104 -4.74 -3.27 12.90
CA THR A 104 -5.48 -4.45 12.42
C THR A 104 -6.02 -4.20 11.01
N LEU A 105 -5.72 -5.11 10.09
CA LEU A 105 -6.34 -5.20 8.77
C LEU A 105 -7.46 -6.23 8.81
N GLU A 106 -8.70 -5.77 8.62
CA GLU A 106 -9.89 -6.62 8.56
C GLU A 106 -10.34 -6.78 7.11
N LEU A 107 -10.68 -8.01 6.73
CA LEU A 107 -11.20 -8.31 5.40
C LEU A 107 -12.73 -8.41 5.45
N SER A 108 -13.41 -7.47 4.78
CA SER A 108 -14.85 -7.58 4.50
C SER A 108 -15.12 -8.69 3.49
N GLY A 109 -16.31 -9.30 3.63
CA GLY A 109 -16.90 -10.16 2.59
C GLY A 109 -17.10 -9.42 1.28
#